data_AF-A0A1J4S9V7-F1
#
_entry.id   AF-A0A1J4S9V7-F1
#
_cell.length_a   1.000
_cell.length_b   1.000
_cell.length_c   1.000
_cell.angle_alpha   90.00
_cell.angle_beta   90.00
_cell.angle_gamma   90.00
#
_symmetry.space_group_name_H-M   'P 1'
#
loop_
_entity.id
_entity.type
_entity.pdbx_description
1 polymer ?
#
loop_
_entity_poly.entity_id
_entity_poly.type
_entity_poly.pdbx_seq_one_letter_code
_entity_poly.pdbx_strand_id
1 'polypeptide(L)'
;MAWETNLEILEGKEKEIDQGLPFETVVIENQKYEKIYVQAIISKDPAKLPDGEELLVRDFQENMLPDMWRIKILEKKPPPHAAYLT
;
A
#
# COMPACT_ATOMS: atom_id res chain seq x y z
N MET A 1 -4.44 -10.26 7.64
CA MET A 1 -5.48 -9.42 7.01
C MET A 1 -4.97 -9.08 5.62
N ALA A 2 -5.84 -8.88 4.64
CA ALA A 2 -5.42 -8.46 3.30
C ALA A 2 -5.69 -6.97 3.13
N TRP A 3 -4.72 -6.25 2.59
CA TRP A 3 -4.80 -4.84 2.24
C TRP A 3 -5.09 -4.72 0.75
N GLU A 4 -5.77 -3.65 0.32
CA GLU A 4 -5.91 -3.33 -1.10
C GLU A 4 -5.31 -1.96 -1.44
N THR A 5 -4.79 -1.82 -2.66
CA THR A 5 -4.42 -0.53 -3.25
C THR A 5 -4.54 -0.57 -4.78
N ASN A 6 -4.33 0.57 -5.44
CA ASN A 6 -4.34 0.71 -6.90
C ASN A 6 -2.95 1.08 -7.41
N LEU A 7 -2.58 0.60 -8.61
CA LEU A 7 -1.32 0.99 -9.26
C LEU A 7 -1.20 2.50 -9.43
N GLU A 8 -2.29 3.20 -9.69
CA GLU A 8 -2.33 4.67 -9.77
C GLU A 8 -1.84 5.34 -8.48
N ILE A 9 -2.14 4.76 -7.31
CA ILE A 9 -1.66 5.27 -6.01
C ILE A 9 -0.14 5.06 -5.82
N LEU A 10 0.40 4.03 -6.49
CA LEU A 10 1.80 3.64 -6.41
C LEU A 10 2.66 4.26 -7.51
N GLU A 11 2.05 5.00 -8.44
CA GLU A 11 2.76 5.67 -9.53
C GLU A 11 3.81 6.65 -8.98
N GLY A 12 5.04 6.56 -9.50
CA GLY A 12 6.16 7.38 -9.04
C GLY A 12 6.84 6.87 -7.76
N LYS A 13 6.46 5.67 -7.26
CA LYS A 13 7.09 4.98 -6.12
C LYS A 13 7.87 3.73 -6.52
N GLU A 14 8.16 3.57 -7.81
CA GLU A 14 8.81 2.38 -8.36
C GLU A 14 10.18 2.16 -7.70
N LYS A 15 10.94 3.24 -7.50
CA LYS A 15 12.25 3.17 -6.85
C LYS A 15 12.15 2.66 -5.42
N GLU A 16 11.21 3.19 -4.64
CA GLU A 16 11.00 2.78 -3.26
C GLU A 16 10.53 1.33 -3.17
N ILE A 17 9.62 0.90 -4.06
CA ILE A 17 9.15 -0.49 -4.15
C ILE A 17 10.29 -1.44 -4.53
N ASP A 18 11.11 -1.08 -5.51
CA ASP A 18 12.20 -1.92 -5.99
C ASP A 18 13.33 -2.06 -4.96
N GLN A 19 13.59 -1.00 -4.19
CA GLN A 19 14.63 -0.97 -3.16
C GLN A 19 14.13 -1.40 -1.77
N GLY A 20 12.82 -1.63 -1.60
CA GLY A 20 12.23 -1.94 -0.30
C GLY A 20 12.32 -0.78 0.69
N LEU A 21 12.27 0.46 0.19
CA LEU A 21 12.29 1.66 1.02
C LEU A 21 10.88 2.03 1.49
N PRO A 22 10.76 2.63 2.68
CA PRO A 22 9.47 3.10 3.18
C PRO A 22 9.01 4.35 2.43
N PHE A 23 7.71 4.41 2.12
CA PHE A 23 7.06 5.59 1.57
C PHE A 23 5.64 5.75 2.11
N GLU A 24 5.10 6.97 1.97
CA GLU A 24 3.72 7.27 2.35
C GLU A 24 2.76 6.89 1.23
N THR A 25 1.68 6.20 1.60
CA THR A 25 0.65 5.76 0.65
C THR A 25 -0.69 5.59 1.36
N VAL A 26 -1.73 5.30 0.57
CA VAL A 26 -3.07 4.97 1.07
C VAL A 26 -3.42 3.54 0.68
N VAL A 27 -3.94 2.80 1.65
CA VAL A 27 -4.43 1.44 1.47
C VAL A 27 -5.85 1.31 1.99
N ILE A 28 -6.56 0.29 1.53
CA ILE A 28 -7.91 -0.04 1.96
C ILE A 28 -7.86 -1.29 2.82
N GLU A 29 -8.46 -1.24 4.01
CA GLU A 29 -8.69 -2.43 4.83
C GLU A 29 -9.87 -3.21 4.23
N ASN A 30 -9.59 -4.35 3.61
CA ASN A 30 -10.52 -5.06 2.72
C ASN A 30 -11.85 -5.48 3.40
N GLN A 31 -11.83 -5.65 4.72
CA GLN A 31 -13.03 -6.02 5.49
C GLN A 31 -13.90 -4.81 5.90
N LYS A 32 -13.29 -3.62 6.00
CA LYS A 32 -13.98 -2.41 6.49
C LYS A 32 -14.23 -1.38 5.40
N TYR A 33 -13.63 -1.56 4.22
CA TYR A 33 -13.63 -0.57 3.15
C TYR A 33 -13.15 0.82 3.62
N GLU A 34 -12.26 0.82 4.62
CA GLU A 34 -11.74 2.05 5.22
C GLU A 34 -10.39 2.42 4.57
N LYS A 35 -10.26 3.67 4.12
CA LYS A 35 -9.00 4.22 3.61
C LYS A 35 -8.09 4.57 4.78
N ILE A 36 -6.91 3.99 4.80
CA ILE A 36 -5.89 4.21 5.83
C ILE A 36 -4.65 4.80 5.16
N TYR A 37 -4.22 5.96 5.65
CA TYR A 37 -2.95 6.57 5.26
C TYR A 37 -1.85 5.95 6.10
N VAL A 38 -0.79 5.50 5.45
CA VAL A 38 0.28 4.75 6.11
C VAL A 38 1.64 5.17 5.57
N GLN A 39 2.67 5.05 6.40
CA GLN A 39 4.02 4.83 5.93
C GLN A 39 4.25 3.32 5.88
N ALA A 40 4.61 2.80 4.71
CA ALA A 40 4.73 1.36 4.50
C ALA A 40 5.90 1.03 3.57
N ILE A 41 6.34 -0.23 3.64
CA ILE A 41 7.21 -0.85 2.64
C ILE A 41 6.33 -1.80 1.82
N ILE A 42 6.41 -1.69 0.50
CA ILE A 42 5.68 -2.55 -0.44
C ILE A 42 6.68 -3.31 -1.31
N SER A 43 6.42 -4.59 -1.55
CA SER A 43 7.23 -5.39 -2.47
C SER A 43 6.37 -6.21 -3.43
N LYS A 44 6.77 -6.21 -4.70
CA LYS A 44 6.20 -7.07 -5.75
C LYS A 44 6.61 -8.53 -5.59
N ASP A 45 7.71 -8.76 -4.87
CA ASP A 45 8.29 -10.08 -4.63
C ASP A 45 8.08 -10.49 -3.16
N PRO A 46 7.19 -11.46 -2.89
CA PRO A 46 6.93 -11.92 -1.53
C PRO A 46 8.19 -12.39 -0.77
N ALA A 47 9.22 -12.88 -1.46
CA ALA A 47 10.45 -13.34 -0.83
C ALA A 47 11.28 -12.19 -0.26
N LYS A 48 11.13 -10.96 -0.78
CA LYS A 48 11.84 -9.76 -0.30
C LYS A 48 11.22 -9.15 0.95
N LEU A 49 9.96 -9.49 1.26
CA LEU A 49 9.23 -8.98 2.43
C LEU A 49 8.46 -10.13 3.12
N PRO A 50 9.18 -11.11 3.71
CA PRO A 50 8.58 -12.33 4.24
C PRO A 50 7.71 -12.11 5.48
N ASP A 51 7.92 -11.01 6.20
CA ASP A 51 7.10 -10.57 7.33
C ASP A 51 5.97 -9.61 6.92
N GLY A 52 5.80 -9.37 5.61
CA GLY A 52 4.73 -8.53 5.07
C GLY A 52 3.38 -9.24 5.05
N GLU A 53 2.33 -8.45 5.27
CA GLU A 53 0.96 -8.85 5.04
C GLU A 53 0.63 -8.86 3.54
N GLU A 54 -0.47 -9.53 3.18
CA GLU A 54 -0.90 -9.63 1.79
C GLU A 54 -1.43 -8.28 1.28
N LEU A 55 -0.96 -7.88 0.10
CA LEU A 55 -1.42 -6.70 -0.61
C LEU A 55 -1.99 -7.09 -1.96
N LEU A 56 -3.26 -6.79 -2.12
CA LEU A 56 -4.01 -6.87 -3.36
C LEU A 56 -3.83 -5.55 -4.11
N VAL A 57 -3.41 -5.63 -5.36
CA VAL A 57 -3.15 -4.45 -6.18
C VAL A 57 -4.05 -4.50 -7.41
N ARG A 58 -4.77 -3.40 -7.66
CA ARG A 58 -5.57 -3.23 -8.88
C ARG A 58 -4.78 -2.48 -9.94
N ASP A 59 -4.97 -2.85 -11.20
CA ASP A 59 -4.43 -2.11 -12.34
C ASP A 59 -5.24 -0.82 -12.62
N PHE A 60 -4.84 -0.08 -13.66
CA PHE A 60 -5.51 1.15 -14.10
C PHE A 60 -6.93 0.93 -14.66
N GLN A 61 -7.34 -0.32 -14.86
CA GLN A 61 -8.69 -0.72 -15.30
C GLN A 61 -9.51 -1.30 -14.13
N GLU A 62 -9.05 -1.14 -12.89
CA GLU A 62 -9.64 -1.70 -11.66
C GLU A 62 -9.65 -3.23 -11.58
N ASN A 63 -8.94 -3.92 -12.49
CA ASN A 63 -8.78 -5.36 -12.44
C ASN A 63 -7.73 -5.73 -11.39
N MET A 64 -7.97 -6.83 -10.69
CA MET A 64 -7.00 -7.39 -9.76
C MET A 64 -5.78 -7.93 -10.51
N LEU A 65 -4.58 -7.53 -10.08
CA LEU A 65 -3.36 -8.15 -10.57
C LEU A 65 -3.32 -9.63 -10.14
N PRO A 66 -2.79 -10.52 -10.99
CA PRO A 66 -2.72 -11.95 -10.69
C PRO A 66 -1.73 -12.26 -9.57
N ASP A 67 -0.68 -11.45 -9.44
CA ASP A 67 0.39 -11.63 -8.46
C ASP A 67 0.08 -10.87 -7.17
N MET A 68 0.13 -11.59 -6.04
CA MET A 68 -0.08 -10.99 -4.74
C MET A 68 1.19 -10.33 -4.23
N TRP A 69 1.10 -9.05 -3.93
CA TRP A 69 2.22 -8.28 -3.39
C TRP A 69 2.25 -8.39 -1.87
N ARG A 70 3.30 -7.85 -1.26
CA ARG A 70 3.43 -7.77 0.20
C ARG A 70 3.51 -6.32 0.64
N ILE A 71 2.89 -6.03 1.78
CA ILE A 71 2.96 -4.76 2.47
C ILE A 71 3.36 -4.93 3.93
N LYS A 72 4.26 -4.08 4.41
CA LYS A 72 4.58 -3.93 5.82
C LYS A 72 4.27 -2.50 6.23
N ILE A 73 3.22 -2.34 7.03
CA ILE A 73 2.84 -1.04 7.60
C ILE A 73 3.81 -0.72 8.74
N LEU A 74 4.50 0.41 8.64
CA LEU A 74 5.38 0.90 9.68
C LEU A 74 4.65 1.85 10.63
N GLU A 75 3.80 2.71 10.08
CA GLU A 75 3.07 3.72 10.85
C GLU A 75 1.73 4.05 10.17
N LYS A 76 0.67 4.25 10.95
CA LYS A 76 -0.60 4.83 10.46
C LYS A 76 -0.53 6.35 10.61
N LYS A 77 -0.83 7.08 9.53
CA LYS A 77 -0.83 8.55 9.48
C LYS A 77 -2.25 9.10 9.53
N PRO A 78 -2.45 10.31 10.07
CA PRO A 78 -3.72 11.01 9.93
C PRO A 78 -4.00 11.32 8.45
N PRO A 79 -5.29 11.42 8.04
CA PRO A 79 -5.62 11.84 6.69
C PRO A 79 -5.02 13.21 6.35
N PRO A 80 -4.55 13.43 5.11
CA PRO A 80 -3.89 14.68 4.72
C PRO A 80 -4.79 15.92 4.89
N HIS A 81 -6.12 15.77 4.79
CA HIS A 81 -7.07 16.87 5.04
C HIS A 81 -7.34 17.16 6.53
N ALA A 82 -6.95 16.28 7.45
CA ALA A 82 -7.12 16.52 8.89
C ALA A 82 -6.10 17.53 9.46
N ALA A 83 -5.04 17.85 8.70
CA ALA A 83 -4.01 18.80 9.10
C ALA A 83 -4.43 20.29 9.02
N TYR A 84 -5.61 20.59 8.44
CA TYR A 84 -6.09 21.97 8.26
C TYR A 84 -7.20 22.39 9.23
N LEU A 85 -7.52 21.57 10.25
CA LEU A 85 -8.60 21.84 11.22
C LEU A 85 -8.09 22.26 12.62
N THR A 86 -6.84 22.69 12.74
CA THR A 86 -6.26 23.22 14.00
C THR A 86 -5.86 24.67 13.87
#